data_AF-A0A1B6GS90-F1
#
_entry.id   AF-A0A1B6GS90-F1
#
_cell.length_a   1.000
_cell.length_b   1.000
_cell.length_c   1.000
_cell.angle_alpha   90.00
_cell.angle_beta   90.00
_cell.angle_gamma   90.00
#
_symmetry.space_group_name_H-M   'P 1'
#
loop_
_entity.id
_entity.type
_entity.pdbx_description
1 polymer ?
#
loop_
_entity_poly.entity_id
_entity_poly.type
_entity_poly.pdbx_seq_one_letter_code
_entity_poly.pdbx_strand_id
1 'polypeptide(L)'
;MRQHRSIMKCSQWLQFSLLSTLFVTTFGGCLFPLDWTGRWFQSGIGHLTVNSTYFESKGECVQRDGDKYIVNERVEKDPCKRCIAVYKRHDNVIQYKESHCLP
;
A
#
# COMPACT_ATOMS: atom_id res chain seq x y z
N MET A 1 -20.60 59.32 28.94
CA MET A 1 -20.81 59.60 27.50
C MET A 1 -19.48 59.31 26.81
N ARG A 2 -19.29 58.48 25.78
CA ARG A 2 -20.12 57.73 24.84
C ARG A 2 -19.33 56.44 24.55
N GLN A 3 -19.95 55.27 24.70
CA GLN A 3 -19.42 54.02 24.16
C GLN A 3 -19.42 54.12 22.63
N HIS A 4 -18.32 53.76 21.96
CA HIS A 4 -18.37 53.34 20.57
C HIS A 4 -17.98 51.87 20.49
N ARG A 5 -19.02 51.04 20.45
CA ARG A 5 -18.97 49.62 20.13
C ARG A 5 -18.45 49.46 18.71
N SER A 6 -17.24 48.95 18.52
CA SER A 6 -16.82 48.42 17.23
C SER A 6 -17.26 46.96 17.17
N ILE A 7 -18.30 46.75 16.37
CA ILE A 7 -19.00 45.49 16.11
C ILE A 7 -18.00 44.44 15.63
N MET A 8 -17.90 43.34 16.39
CA MET A 8 -17.33 42.08 15.92
C MET A 8 -18.03 41.69 14.62
N LYS A 9 -17.33 41.76 13.48
CA LYS A 9 -17.85 41.30 12.19
C LYS A 9 -17.99 39.77 12.25
N CYS A 10 -19.22 39.32 12.50
CA CYS A 10 -19.67 37.93 12.53
C CYS A 10 -19.70 37.27 11.13
N SER A 11 -18.69 37.51 10.29
CA SER A 11 -18.73 37.13 8.87
C SER A 11 -17.34 36.84 8.29
N GLN A 12 -16.51 36.11 9.02
CA GLN A 12 -15.27 35.53 8.47
C GLN A 12 -15.04 34.06 8.91
N TRP A 13 -16.01 33.44 9.58
CA TRP A 13 -15.92 32.04 10.04
C TRP A 13 -16.63 31.02 9.11
N LEU A 14 -17.20 31.45 7.98
CA LEU A 14 -17.86 30.56 7.01
C LEU A 14 -16.97 30.18 5.80
N GLN A 15 -15.82 30.83 5.63
CA GLN A 15 -14.91 30.56 4.50
C GLN A 15 -13.77 29.59 4.86
N PHE A 16 -13.51 29.31 6.15
CA PHE A 16 -12.48 28.35 6.58
C PHE A 16 -13.03 26.95 6.92
N SER A 17 -14.34 26.74 6.88
CA SER A 17 -14.96 25.43 7.17
C SER A 17 -15.01 24.49 5.95
N LEU A 18 -14.85 25.01 4.72
CA LEU A 18 -15.02 24.24 3.48
C LEU A 18 -13.71 23.74 2.84
N LEU A 19 -12.55 23.94 3.47
CA LEU A 19 -11.26 23.42 2.98
C LEU A 19 -10.75 22.21 3.77
N SER A 20 -11.60 21.58 4.60
CA SER A 20 -11.21 20.41 5.43
C SER A 20 -11.64 19.06 4.85
N THR A 21 -12.37 19.01 3.72
CA THR A 21 -12.89 17.74 3.17
C THR A 21 -12.13 17.25 1.95
N LEU A 22 -10.81 17.46 1.92
CA LEU A 22 -9.89 16.74 1.02
C LEU A 22 -9.01 15.76 1.81
N PHE A 23 -9.55 15.12 2.85
CA PHE A 23 -9.03 13.81 3.20
C PHE A 23 -9.68 12.79 2.24
N VAL A 24 -9.14 12.74 1.02
CA VAL A 24 -9.30 11.55 0.19
C VAL A 24 -8.56 10.47 0.97
N THR A 25 -9.28 9.73 1.81
CA THR A 25 -8.75 8.46 2.31
C THR A 25 -8.66 7.57 1.08
N THR A 26 -7.49 7.54 0.44
CA THR A 26 -7.18 6.47 -0.48
C THR A 26 -7.29 5.20 0.36
N PHE A 27 -8.43 4.52 0.27
CA PHE A 27 -8.54 3.11 0.59
C PHE A 27 -7.71 2.37 -0.47
N GLY A 28 -6.40 2.66 -0.49
CA GLY A 28 -5.44 2.07 -1.37
C GLY A 28 -5.22 0.67 -0.84
N GLY A 29 -5.85 -0.31 -1.47
CA GLY A 29 -5.51 -1.70 -1.27
C GLY A 29 -4.00 -1.90 -1.45
N CYS A 30 -3.46 -2.96 -0.85
CA CYS A 30 -2.06 -3.31 -1.07
C CYS A 30 -1.87 -3.65 -2.55
N LEU A 31 -1.08 -2.84 -3.25
CA LEU A 31 -0.70 -3.09 -4.63
C LEU A 31 0.81 -3.25 -4.76
N PHE A 32 1.24 -4.22 -5.55
CA PHE A 32 2.60 -4.28 -6.07
C PHE A 32 2.82 -3.19 -7.13
N PRO A 33 4.08 -2.76 -7.35
CA PRO A 33 4.41 -1.81 -8.40
C PRO A 33 3.96 -2.31 -9.78
N LEU A 34 3.41 -1.41 -10.61
CA LEU A 34 2.87 -1.77 -11.92
C LEU A 34 3.91 -2.40 -12.84
N ASP A 35 5.15 -1.92 -12.75
CA ASP A 35 6.32 -2.42 -13.48
C ASP A 35 6.79 -3.81 -13.03
N TRP A 36 6.15 -4.41 -12.01
CA TRP A 36 6.34 -5.82 -11.64
C TRP A 36 5.31 -6.71 -12.34
N THR A 37 4.28 -6.13 -12.96
CA THR A 37 3.25 -6.92 -13.64
C THR A 37 3.85 -7.65 -14.84
N GLY A 38 3.74 -8.97 -14.87
CA GLY A 38 4.27 -9.79 -15.94
C GLY A 38 4.86 -11.11 -15.46
N ARG A 39 5.65 -11.73 -16.35
CA ARG A 39 6.33 -12.99 -16.10
C ARG A 39 7.78 -12.76 -15.72
N TRP A 40 8.21 -13.40 -14.63
CA TRP A 40 9.55 -13.29 -14.07
C TRP A 40 10.19 -14.65 -13.92
N PHE A 41 11.51 -14.70 -13.99
CA PHE A 41 12.30 -15.86 -13.60
C PHE A 41 12.82 -15.68 -12.18
N GLN A 42 12.65 -16.71 -11.35
CA GLN A 42 13.17 -16.78 -9.99
C GLN A 42 13.98 -18.07 -9.82
N SER A 43 15.20 -17.93 -9.32
CA SER A 43 16.09 -19.07 -9.12
C SER A 43 15.48 -20.05 -8.11
N GLY A 44 15.52 -21.35 -8.42
CA GLY A 44 14.96 -22.42 -7.59
C GLY A 44 13.45 -22.65 -7.72
N ILE A 45 12.71 -21.73 -8.36
CA ILE A 45 11.25 -21.87 -8.59
C ILE A 45 10.94 -21.97 -10.09
N GLY A 46 11.65 -21.23 -10.93
CA GLY A 46 11.40 -21.14 -12.37
C GLY A 46 10.64 -19.87 -12.74
N HIS A 47 9.73 -19.98 -13.70
CA HIS A 47 8.91 -18.83 -14.11
C HIS A 47 7.71 -18.65 -13.19
N LEU A 48 7.45 -17.40 -12.83
CA LEU A 48 6.29 -17.00 -12.04
C LEU A 48 5.65 -15.74 -12.59
N THR A 49 4.38 -15.55 -12.27
CA THR A 49 3.60 -14.37 -12.67
C THR A 49 3.37 -13.48 -11.46
N VAL A 50 3.57 -12.18 -11.65
CA VAL A 50 3.21 -11.14 -10.69
C VAL A 50 2.20 -10.23 -11.37
N ASN A 51 1.16 -9.84 -10.64
CA ASN A 51 0.24 -8.78 -11.04
C ASN A 51 0.14 -7.73 -9.92
N SER A 52 -0.80 -6.80 -10.03
CA SER A 52 -0.91 -5.71 -9.07
C SER A 52 -1.28 -6.16 -7.64
N THR A 53 -1.91 -7.32 -7.44
CA THR A 53 -2.38 -7.77 -6.12
C THR A 53 -1.87 -9.13 -5.71
N TYR A 54 -1.28 -9.90 -6.62
CA TYR A 54 -0.93 -11.30 -6.44
C TYR A 54 0.47 -11.60 -6.97
N PHE A 55 1.23 -12.35 -6.18
CA PHE A 55 2.55 -12.86 -6.52
C PHE A 55 2.47 -14.39 -6.46
N GLU A 56 2.62 -15.07 -7.59
CA GLU A 56 2.31 -16.51 -7.72
C GLU A 56 2.97 -17.42 -6.67
N SER A 57 4.25 -17.19 -6.34
CA SER A 57 4.95 -17.99 -5.32
C SER A 57 4.73 -17.53 -3.87
N LYS A 58 3.86 -16.54 -3.62
CA LYS A 58 3.72 -15.89 -2.30
C LYS A 58 2.29 -15.57 -1.86
N GLY A 59 1.38 -15.32 -2.79
CA GLY A 59 -0.02 -15.02 -2.51
C GLY A 59 -0.40 -13.56 -2.70
N GLU A 60 -1.43 -13.13 -1.96
CA GLU A 60 -2.04 -11.80 -2.12
C GLU A 60 -1.35 -10.73 -1.27
N CYS A 61 -1.22 -9.54 -1.83
CA CYS A 61 -0.78 -8.34 -1.14
C CYS A 61 -1.85 -7.92 -0.11
N VAL A 62 -1.48 -7.82 1.17
CA VAL A 62 -2.38 -7.39 2.26
C VAL A 62 -2.01 -6.01 2.78
N GLN A 63 -0.71 -5.72 2.91
CA GLN A 63 -0.24 -4.43 3.39
C GLN A 63 1.09 -4.04 2.77
N ARG A 64 1.32 -2.74 2.57
CA ARG A 64 2.60 -2.18 2.16
C ARG A 64 3.21 -1.43 3.35
N ASP A 65 4.49 -1.67 3.59
CA ASP A 65 5.31 -0.96 4.59
C ASP A 65 6.60 -0.50 3.92
N GLY A 66 6.62 0.75 3.43
CA GLY A 66 7.73 1.29 2.65
C GLY A 66 8.00 0.49 1.36
N ASP A 67 9.18 -0.13 1.29
CA ASP A 67 9.65 -1.00 0.21
C ASP A 67 9.33 -2.49 0.44
N LYS A 68 8.59 -2.80 1.51
CA LYS A 68 8.20 -4.16 1.90
C LYS A 68 6.70 -4.37 1.77
N TYR A 69 6.32 -5.64 1.68
CA TYR A 69 4.94 -6.05 1.47
C TYR A 69 4.59 -7.21 2.40
N ILE A 70 3.45 -7.14 3.07
CA ILE A 70 2.84 -8.29 3.72
C ILE A 70 2.02 -9.02 2.69
N VAL A 71 2.36 -10.30 2.48
CA VAL A 71 1.64 -11.20 1.59
C VAL A 71 0.98 -12.32 2.39
N ASN A 72 -0.22 -12.70 1.96
CA ASN A 72 -0.96 -13.80 2.55
C ASN A 72 -0.96 -14.99 1.60
N GLU A 73 -0.36 -16.08 2.05
CA GLU A 73 -0.33 -17.32 1.28
C GLU A 73 -1.75 -17.89 1.17
N ARG A 74 -2.16 -18.32 -0.04
CA ARG A 74 -3.49 -18.89 -0.26
C ARG A 74 -3.54 -20.37 0.17
N VAL A 75 -3.34 -20.63 1.46
CA VAL A 75 -3.49 -21.96 2.06
C VAL A 75 -4.68 -21.92 3.01
N GLU A 76 -5.77 -22.59 2.64
CA GLU A 76 -7.03 -22.57 3.41
C GLU A 76 -6.90 -23.14 4.83
N LYS A 77 -6.00 -24.11 5.01
CA LYS A 77 -5.85 -24.84 6.28
C LYS A 77 -4.85 -24.22 7.25
N ASP A 78 -3.99 -23.32 6.77
CA ASP A 78 -2.96 -22.65 7.57
C ASP A 78 -2.52 -21.34 6.88
N PRO A 79 -3.32 -20.25 7.01
CA PRO A 79 -3.02 -18.99 6.34
C PRO A 79 -1.79 -18.34 6.97
N CYS A 80 -0.64 -18.48 6.33
CA CYS A 80 0.60 -17.84 6.76
C CYS A 80 0.80 -16.50 6.06
N LYS A 81 0.96 -15.43 6.86
CA LYS A 81 1.38 -14.12 6.39
C LYS A 81 2.90 -14.00 6.47
N ARG A 82 3.52 -13.44 5.44
CA ARG A 82 4.97 -13.15 5.43
C ARG A 82 5.22 -11.72 4.98
N CYS A 83 6.25 -11.11 5.53
CA CYS A 83 6.80 -9.85 5.02
C CYS A 83 7.84 -10.17 3.96
N ILE A 84 7.71 -9.58 2.77
CA ILE A 84 8.64 -9.76 1.66
C ILE A 84 9.28 -8.43 1.25
N ALA A 85 10.56 -8.47 0.92
CA ALA A 85 11.30 -7.40 0.27
C ALA A 85 11.77 -7.90 -1.10
N VAL A 86 11.34 -7.24 -2.17
CA VAL A 86 11.52 -7.72 -3.54
C VAL A 86 12.49 -6.81 -4.29
N TYR A 87 13.39 -7.41 -5.05
CA TYR A 87 14.48 -6.76 -5.77
C TYR A 87 14.46 -7.21 -7.24
N LYS A 88 14.41 -6.25 -8.16
CA LYS A 88 14.71 -6.50 -9.57
C LYS A 88 16.22 -6.62 -9.71
N ARG A 89 16.71 -7.75 -10.23
CA ARG A 89 18.16 -7.95 -10.43
C ARG A 89 18.58 -7.66 -11.86
N HIS A 90 17.88 -8.30 -12.79
CA HIS A 90 18.07 -8.14 -14.22
C HIS A 90 16.70 -8.07 -14.89
N ASP A 91 16.69 -7.79 -16.18
CA ASP A 91 15.48 -7.86 -17.00
C ASP A 91 14.85 -9.26 -16.86
N ASN A 92 13.57 -9.29 -16.48
CA ASN A 92 12.81 -10.52 -16.24
C ASN A 92 13.38 -11.43 -15.13
N VAL A 93 14.26 -10.93 -14.25
CA VAL A 93 14.75 -11.68 -13.08
C VAL A 93 14.38 -10.93 -11.80
N ILE A 94 13.53 -11.56 -10.98
CA ILE A 94 13.08 -11.02 -9.69
C ILE A 94 13.66 -11.88 -8.58
N GLN A 95 14.08 -11.25 -7.48
CA GLN A 95 14.48 -11.94 -6.26
C GLN A 95 13.74 -11.33 -5.07
N TYR A 96 13.57 -12.10 -4.01
CA TYR A 96 12.99 -11.58 -2.78
C TYR A 96 13.61 -12.24 -1.56
N LYS A 97 13.52 -11.55 -0.42
CA LYS A 97 13.73 -12.11 0.92
C LYS A 97 12.38 -12.11 1.64
N GLU A 98 12.17 -13.07 2.52
CA GLU A 98 10.94 -13.19 3.31
C GLU A 98 11.20 -13.40 4.80
N SER A 99 10.23 -13.01 5.63
CA SER A 99 10.20 -13.33 7.05
C SER A 99 9.71 -14.76 7.31
N HIS A 100 9.83 -15.22 8.55
CA HIS A 100 9.02 -16.34 9.05
C HIS A 100 7.52 -15.99 8.99
N CYS A 101 6.67 -17.01 9.17
CA CYS A 101 5.24 -16.81 9.33
C CYS A 101 4.97 -15.85 10.49
N LEU A 102 4.22 -14.81 10.19
CA LEU A 102 3.75 -13.86 11.18
C LEU A 102 2.51 -14.44 11.90
N PRO A 103 2.39 -14.25 13.22
CA PRO A 103 1.23 -14.66 14.00
C PRO A 103 -0.05 -13.87 13.64
#